data_AF-A0A3N5U4P3-F1
#
_entry.id   AF-A0A3N5U4P3-F1
#
_cell.length_a   1.000
_cell.length_b   1.000
_cell.length_c   1.000
_cell.angle_alpha   90.00
_cell.angle_beta   90.00
_cell.angle_gamma   90.00
#
_symmetry.space_group_name_H-M   'P 1'
#
loop_
_entity.id
_entity.type
_entity.pdbx_description
1 polymer ?
#
loop_
_entity_poly.entity_id
_entity_poly.type
_entity_poly.pdbx_seq_one_letter_code
_entity_poly.pdbx_strand_id
1 'polypeptide(L)'
;MKIIRQVGKTIFRLYIISILLLVPFIAASADIPFLSGRVTDNAEILSEGMRKTLTERLKSHEEITGNQIAILTIPTLGGAGIEEYATSVFEAW
;
A
#
# COMPACT_ATOMS: atom_id res chain seq x y z
N MET A 1 -18.99 -53.02 3.42
CA MET A 1 -18.78 -52.00 4.48
C MET A 1 -17.52 -51.12 4.32
N LYS A 2 -16.40 -51.60 3.72
CA LYS A 2 -15.15 -50.79 3.56
C LYS A 2 -15.24 -49.65 2.53
N ILE A 3 -15.97 -49.84 1.43
CA ILE A 3 -16.09 -48.87 0.32
C ILE A 3 -16.81 -47.59 0.77
N ILE A 4 -17.93 -47.71 1.51
CA ILE A 4 -18.72 -46.58 2.01
C ILE A 4 -17.90 -45.69 2.95
N ARG A 5 -17.06 -46.30 3.81
CA ARG A 5 -16.15 -45.57 4.71
C ARG A 5 -15.04 -44.82 3.96
N GLN A 6 -14.59 -45.33 2.82
CA GLN A 6 -13.53 -44.70 2.02
C GLN A 6 -14.06 -43.51 1.22
N VAL A 7 -15.25 -43.64 0.64
CA VAL A 7 -15.94 -42.53 -0.05
C VAL A 7 -16.21 -41.36 0.91
N GLY A 8 -16.65 -41.64 2.14
CA GLY A 8 -16.85 -40.61 3.16
C GLY A 8 -15.57 -39.84 3.52
N LYS A 9 -14.42 -40.52 3.60
CA LYS A 9 -13.12 -39.86 3.85
C LYS A 9 -12.69 -38.97 2.68
N THR A 10 -12.92 -39.41 1.44
CA THR A 10 -12.58 -38.61 0.25
C THR A 10 -13.45 -37.36 0.15
N ILE A 11 -14.76 -37.50 0.37
CA ILE A 11 -15.70 -36.36 0.38
C ILE A 11 -15.35 -35.38 1.49
N PHE A 12 -15.07 -35.88 2.70
CA PHE A 12 -14.64 -35.05 3.81
C PHE A 12 -13.33 -34.29 3.50
N ARG A 13 -12.37 -34.95 2.86
CA ARG A 13 -11.10 -34.34 2.45
C ARG A 13 -11.29 -33.26 1.37
N LEU A 14 -12.18 -33.50 0.40
CA LEU A 14 -12.56 -32.51 -0.61
C LEU A 14 -13.30 -31.31 0.02
N TYR A 15 -14.15 -31.55 1.01
CA TYR A 15 -14.86 -30.51 1.74
C TYR A 15 -13.89 -29.59 2.52
N ILE A 16 -12.89 -30.18 3.18
CA ILE A 16 -11.82 -29.41 3.86
C ILE A 16 -11.01 -28.59 2.84
N ILE A 17 -10.64 -29.16 1.70
CA ILE A 17 -9.89 -28.43 0.66
C ILE A 17 -10.72 -27.26 0.10
N SER A 18 -12.02 -27.48 -0.15
CA SER A 18 -12.92 -26.44 -0.62
C SER A 18 -13.06 -25.28 0.38
N ILE A 19 -13.09 -25.58 1.69
CA ILE A 19 -13.12 -24.56 2.74
C ILE A 19 -11.80 -23.80 2.81
N LEU A 20 -10.67 -24.48 2.63
CA LEU A 20 -9.34 -23.84 2.66
C LEU A 20 -9.13 -22.85 1.50
N LEU A 21 -9.77 -23.10 0.35
CA LEU A 21 -9.68 -22.26 -0.85
C LEU A 21 -10.56 -21.00 -0.78
N LEU A 22 -11.43 -20.88 0.22
CA LEU A 22 -12.33 -19.74 0.40
C LEU A 22 -11.73 -18.62 1.26
N VAL A 23 -10.46 -18.72 1.68
CA VAL A 23 -9.81 -17.65 2.45
C VAL A 23 -9.56 -16.46 1.53
N PRO A 24 -10.20 -15.30 1.77
CA PRO A 24 -9.93 -14.10 0.98
C PRO A 24 -8.48 -13.68 1.20
N PHE A 25 -7.77 -13.38 0.12
CA PHE A 25 -6.46 -12.75 0.21
C PHE A 25 -6.69 -11.32 0.69
N ILE A 26 -6.44 -11.05 1.97
CA ILE A 26 -6.46 -9.69 2.50
C ILE A 26 -5.25 -8.97 1.90
N ALA A 27 -5.49 -8.12 0.90
CA ALA A 27 -4.48 -7.19 0.42
C ALA A 27 -4.21 -6.18 1.54
N ALA A 28 -3.01 -6.21 2.12
CA ALA A 28 -2.61 -5.27 3.16
C ALA A 28 -2.29 -3.93 2.47
N SER A 29 -3.17 -2.94 2.58
CA SER A 29 -2.88 -1.59 2.09
C SER A 29 -1.60 -1.04 2.73
N ALA A 30 -0.80 -0.29 1.97
CA ALA A 30 0.32 0.44 2.56
C ALA A 30 -0.19 1.43 3.63
N ASP A 31 0.56 1.58 4.71
CA ASP A 31 0.29 2.63 5.71
C ASP A 31 0.52 4.02 5.09
N ILE A 32 -0.16 5.04 5.64
CA ILE A 32 0.04 6.44 5.24
C ILE A 32 1.14 7.05 6.12
N PRO A 33 2.28 7.45 5.56
CA PRO A 33 3.34 8.09 6.34
C PRO A 33 2.95 9.48 6.83
N PHE A 34 3.50 9.88 7.96
CA PHE A 34 3.36 11.25 8.46
C PHE A 34 4.01 12.24 7.50
N LEU A 35 3.37 13.39 7.28
CA LEU A 35 3.94 14.49 6.51
C LEU A 35 5.17 15.04 7.24
N SER A 36 6.36 14.65 6.79
CA SER A 36 7.64 15.05 7.39
C SER A 36 8.23 16.33 6.79
N GLY A 37 7.63 16.80 5.70
CA GLY A 37 8.02 18.00 4.96
C GLY A 37 7.52 17.94 3.53
N ARG A 38 8.02 18.83 2.66
CA ARG A 38 7.65 18.87 1.23
C ARG A 38 8.11 17.63 0.45
N VAL A 39 9.05 16.86 0.99
CA VAL A 39 9.51 15.58 0.44
C VAL A 39 9.59 14.56 1.57
N THR A 40 8.77 13.51 1.49
CA THR A 40 8.79 12.34 2.37
C THR A 40 9.20 11.14 1.53
N ASP A 41 10.44 10.65 1.68
CA ASP A 41 11.03 9.61 0.83
C ASP A 41 11.17 8.27 1.57
N ASN A 42 10.05 7.58 1.82
CA ASN A 42 10.08 6.28 2.52
C ASN A 42 10.59 5.13 1.63
N ALA A 43 10.63 5.30 0.31
CA ALA A 43 11.21 4.31 -0.60
C ALA A 43 12.75 4.40 -0.67
N GLU A 44 13.36 5.45 -0.09
CA GLU A 44 14.81 5.70 -0.11
C GLU A 44 15.39 5.75 -1.53
N ILE A 45 14.62 6.27 -2.49
CA ILE A 45 15.02 6.34 -3.90
C ILE A 45 15.61 7.70 -4.29
N LEU A 46 15.52 8.69 -3.40
CA LEU A 46 16.05 10.03 -3.66
C LEU A 46 17.35 10.24 -2.89
N SER A 47 18.39 10.70 -3.61
CA SER A 47 19.63 11.12 -2.96
C SER A 47 19.38 12.33 -2.04
N GLU A 48 20.23 12.51 -1.04
CA GLU A 48 20.12 13.65 -0.12
C GLU A 48 20.13 15.00 -0.86
N GLY A 49 21.02 15.15 -1.85
CA GLY A 49 21.09 16.34 -2.69
C GLY A 49 19.80 16.58 -3.50
N MET A 50 19.16 15.52 -3.99
CA MET A 50 17.88 15.62 -4.69
C MET A 50 16.76 16.04 -3.74
N ARG A 51 16.67 15.42 -2.55
CA ARG A 51 15.67 15.78 -1.54
C ARG A 51 15.80 17.25 -1.13
N LYS A 52 17.03 17.73 -0.92
CA LYS A 52 17.30 19.14 -0.62
C LYS A 52 16.86 20.07 -1.75
N THR A 53 17.26 19.76 -2.99
CA THR A 53 16.92 20.55 -4.18
C THR A 53 15.40 20.63 -4.38
N LEU A 54 14.69 19.51 -4.26
CA LEU A 54 13.24 19.46 -4.36
C LEU A 54 12.58 20.26 -3.23
N THR A 55 13.04 20.10 -1.99
CA THR A 55 12.51 20.83 -0.83
C THR A 55 12.62 22.34 -1.03
N GLU A 56 13.77 22.84 -1.48
CA GLU A 56 13.99 24.27 -1.74
C GLU A 56 13.10 24.80 -2.87
N ARG A 57 12.97 24.04 -3.96
CA ARG A 57 12.09 24.42 -5.09
C ARG A 57 10.62 24.48 -4.68
N LEU A 58 10.14 23.45 -3.98
CA LEU A 58 8.75 23.39 -3.54
C LEU A 58 8.45 24.46 -2.51
N LYS A 59 9.42 24.78 -1.62
CA LYS A 59 9.31 25.91 -0.71
C LYS A 59 9.17 27.24 -1.45
N SER A 60 10.04 27.50 -2.43
CA SER A 60 9.96 28.73 -3.22
C SER A 60 8.65 28.84 -4.00
N HIS A 61 8.16 27.73 -4.56
CA HIS A 61 6.87 27.69 -5.25
C HIS A 61 5.72 28.05 -4.31
N GLU A 62 5.70 27.48 -3.10
CA GLU A 62 4.68 27.79 -2.08
C GLU A 62 4.75 29.25 -1.63
N GLU A 63 5.95 29.81 -1.44
CA GLU A 63 6.12 31.23 -1.09
C GLU A 63 5.61 32.18 -2.18
N ILE A 64 5.76 31.80 -3.45
CA ILE A 64 5.34 32.64 -4.59
C ILE A 64 3.84 32.51 -4.87
N THR A 65 3.28 31.30 -4.75
CA THR A 65 1.92 31.00 -5.22
C THR A 65 0.90 30.81 -4.11
N GLY A 66 1.35 30.57 -2.88
CA GLY A 66 0.52 30.09 -1.77
C GLY A 66 0.14 28.60 -1.87
N ASN A 67 0.49 27.92 -2.97
CA ASN A 67 0.15 26.51 -3.19
C ASN A 67 1.25 25.59 -2.65
N GLN A 68 0.87 24.71 -1.73
CA GLN A 68 1.76 23.66 -1.24
C GLN A 68 1.74 22.45 -2.17
N ILE A 69 2.92 21.93 -2.47
CA ILE A 69 3.12 20.67 -3.18
C ILE A 69 4.00 19.78 -2.30
N ALA A 70 3.55 18.55 -2.06
CA ALA A 70 4.28 17.53 -1.32
C ALA A 70 4.60 16.33 -2.22
N ILE A 71 5.77 15.72 -2.01
CA ILE A 71 6.22 14.52 -2.72
C ILE A 71 6.31 13.38 -1.71
N LEU A 72 5.63 12.28 -2.00
CA LEU A 72 5.71 11.02 -1.27
C LEU A 72 6.37 9.94 -2.13
N THR A 73 7.32 9.20 -1.58
CA THR A 73 7.74 7.91 -2.13
C THR A 73 7.49 6.83 -1.10
N ILE A 74 6.98 5.68 -1.53
CA ILE A 74 6.77 4.48 -0.70
C ILE A 74 7.26 3.26 -1.49
N PRO A 75 7.75 2.20 -0.83
CA PRO A 75 8.31 1.04 -1.51
C PRO A 75 7.24 0.20 -2.24
N THR A 76 5.99 0.24 -1.77
CA THR A 76 4.87 -0.52 -2.34
C THR A 76 3.54 0.07 -1.87
N LEU A 77 2.49 -0.09 -2.68
CA LEU A 77 1.10 0.23 -2.31
C LEU A 77 0.40 -0.90 -1.53
N GLY A 78 1.06 -2.05 -1.38
CA GLY A 78 0.48 -3.19 -0.68
C GLY A 78 -0.72 -3.84 -1.39
N GLY A 79 -0.92 -3.52 -2.67
CA GLY A 79 -2.07 -3.97 -3.46
C GLY A 79 -3.23 -2.98 -3.50
N ALA A 80 -3.11 -1.82 -2.86
CA ALA A 80 -4.06 -0.71 -3.04
C ALA A 80 -3.95 -0.11 -4.45
N GLY A 81 -5.05 0.45 -4.95
CA GLY A 81 -5.05 1.28 -6.15
C GLY A 81 -4.30 2.59 -5.92
N ILE A 82 -3.55 3.06 -6.91
CA ILE A 82 -2.74 4.29 -6.76
C ILE A 82 -3.61 5.52 -6.51
N GLU A 83 -4.77 5.61 -7.15
CA GLU A 83 -5.70 6.74 -7.01
C GLU A 83 -6.36 6.77 -5.62
N GLU A 84 -6.80 5.61 -5.12
CA GLU A 84 -7.40 5.46 -3.79
C GLU A 84 -6.36 5.79 -2.70
N TYR A 85 -5.15 5.27 -2.85
CA TYR A 85 -4.05 5.55 -1.92
C TYR A 85 -3.67 7.03 -1.94
N ALA A 86 -3.51 7.63 -3.13
CA ALA A 86 -3.19 9.05 -3.25
C ALA A 86 -4.27 9.96 -2.65
N THR A 87 -5.55 9.59 -2.82
CA THR A 87 -6.68 10.30 -2.20
C THR A 87 -6.60 10.20 -0.67
N SER A 88 -6.35 9.01 -0.14
CA SER A 88 -6.23 8.80 1.32
C SER A 88 -5.05 9.57 1.91
N VAL A 89 -3.92 9.62 1.21
CA VAL A 89 -2.76 10.43 1.59
C VAL A 89 -3.12 11.92 1.62
N PHE A 90 -3.82 12.41 0.58
CA PHE A 90 -4.25 13.81 0.50
C PHE A 90 -5.24 14.18 1.61
N GLU A 91 -6.16 13.29 1.98
CA GLU A 91 -7.10 13.52 3.08
C GLU A 91 -6.41 13.52 4.46
N ALA A 92 -5.32 12.78 4.61
CA ALA A 92 -4.58 12.67 5.86
C ALA A 92 -3.56 13.80 6.10
N TRP A 93 -3.21 14.56 5.06
CA TRP A 93 -2.18 15.60 5.07
C TRP A 93 -2.78 17.01 5.09
#